data_AF-A0A537BWX4-F1
#
_entry.id   AF-A0A537BWX4-F1
#
_cell.length_a   1.000
_cell.length_b   1.000
_cell.length_c   1.000
_cell.angle_alpha   90.00
_cell.angle_beta   90.00
_cell.angle_gamma   90.00
#
_symmetry.space_group_name_H-M   'P 1'
#
loop_
_entity.id
_entity.type
_entity.pdbx_description
1 polymer ?
#
loop_
_entity_poly.entity_id
_entity_poly.type
_entity_poly.pdbx_seq_one_letter_code
_entity_poly.pdbx_strand_id
1 'polypeptide(L)'
;MDPVVLSKPGKVRLELLPPLALYVHIPWCVRKCPYCDFNSHERSGELPEREYVGKLINDLEDLLPAVWGRRIVSVFIGGGTPSLFSPGSIETLLSGVRARLPLEPGAEITLEANPGTVEAARFAGFRQAGVNRISV
;
A
#
# COMPACT_ATOMS: atom_id res chain seq x y z
N MET A 1 -33.61 -21.39 0.70
CA MET A 1 -33.37 -19.94 0.58
C MET A 1 -34.31 -19.46 -0.50
N ASP A 2 -35.35 -18.73 -0.13
CA ASP A 2 -36.27 -18.16 -1.10
C ASP A 2 -35.59 -17.04 -1.90
N PRO A 3 -35.74 -16.99 -3.22
CA PRO A 3 -35.16 -15.94 -4.03
C PRO A 3 -35.76 -14.59 -3.65
N VAL A 4 -34.90 -13.57 -3.55
CA VAL A 4 -35.33 -12.19 -3.32
C VAL A 4 -36.11 -11.72 -4.55
N VAL A 5 -37.42 -11.52 -4.38
CA VAL A 5 -38.28 -10.97 -5.43
C VAL A 5 -38.18 -9.45 -5.42
N LEU A 6 -37.48 -8.87 -6.40
CA LEU A 6 -37.40 -7.43 -6.59
C LEU A 6 -38.67 -6.95 -7.31
N SER A 7 -39.66 -6.47 -6.56
CA SER A 7 -40.97 -6.05 -7.06
C SER A 7 -41.04 -4.60 -7.58
N LYS A 8 -39.92 -3.88 -7.67
CA LYS A 8 -39.91 -2.48 -8.11
C LYS A 8 -39.83 -2.38 -9.64
N PRO A 9 -40.78 -1.72 -10.33
CA PRO A 9 -40.63 -1.37 -11.74
C PRO A 9 -39.48 -0.37 -11.92
N GLY A 10 -38.53 -0.71 -12.80
CA GLY A 10 -37.32 0.09 -13.09
C GLY A 10 -36.18 -0.78 -13.60
N LYS A 11 -35.16 -0.18 -14.24
CA LYS A 11 -33.92 -0.92 -14.55
C LYS A 11 -33.19 -1.23 -13.23
N VAL A 12 -33.04 -2.50 -12.91
CA VAL A 12 -32.14 -2.95 -11.83
C VAL A 12 -30.73 -2.48 -12.19
N ARG A 13 -30.20 -1.52 -11.42
CA ARG A 13 -28.79 -1.13 -11.48
C ARG A 13 -28.08 -1.83 -10.33
N LEU A 14 -27.35 -2.88 -10.65
CA LEU A 14 -26.35 -3.44 -9.76
C LEU A 14 -25.12 -2.53 -9.88
N GLU A 15 -25.08 -1.48 -9.06
CA GLU A 15 -23.93 -0.58 -9.00
C GLU A 15 -22.78 -1.31 -8.30
N LEU A 16 -21.87 -1.86 -9.09
CA LEU A 16 -20.57 -2.29 -8.59
C LEU A 16 -19.77 -1.04 -8.23
N LEU A 17 -19.28 -0.97 -6.99
CA LEU A 17 -18.32 0.04 -6.59
C LEU A 17 -17.07 -0.05 -7.48
N PRO A 18 -16.41 1.08 -7.80
CA PRO A 18 -15.20 1.06 -8.62
C PRO A 18 -14.11 0.18 -7.99
N PRO A 19 -13.12 -0.27 -8.76
CA PRO A 19 -11.94 -0.95 -8.19
C PRO A 19 -11.23 -0.08 -7.14
N LEU A 20 -10.56 -0.71 -6.18
CA LEU A 20 -9.85 0.00 -5.11
C LEU A 20 -8.36 0.14 -5.46
N ALA A 21 -7.83 1.35 -5.31
CA ALA A 21 -6.39 1.61 -5.30
C ALA A 21 -5.98 1.92 -3.85
N LEU A 22 -4.91 1.30 -3.38
CA LEU A 22 -4.38 1.51 -2.03
C LEU A 22 -3.12 2.39 -2.12
N TYR A 23 -3.13 3.52 -1.44
CA TYR A 23 -1.94 4.32 -1.20
C TYR A 23 -1.45 4.07 0.23
N VAL A 24 -0.15 3.80 0.40
CA VAL A 24 0.48 3.66 1.71
C VAL A 24 1.55 4.73 1.83
N HIS A 25 1.48 5.51 2.90
CA HIS A 25 2.41 6.59 3.17
C HIS A 25 3.52 6.15 4.12
N ILE A 26 4.78 6.36 3.74
CA ILE A 26 5.96 6.20 4.61
C ILE A 26 6.70 7.54 4.65
N PRO A 27 6.67 8.27 5.77
CA PRO A 27 7.01 9.70 5.79
C PRO A 27 8.49 9.98 6.08
N TRP A 28 9.41 9.02 5.97
CA TRP A 28 10.82 9.24 6.35
C TRP A 28 11.74 9.38 5.15
N CYS A 29 12.68 10.33 5.25
CA CYS A 29 13.81 10.48 4.35
C CYS A 29 15.12 10.50 5.16
N VAL A 30 16.23 10.13 4.52
CA VAL A 30 17.58 10.33 5.11
C VAL A 30 17.87 11.82 5.31
N ARG A 31 17.40 12.64 4.37
CA ARG A 31 17.48 14.10 4.40
C ARG A 31 16.26 14.69 3.74
N LYS A 32 15.71 15.77 4.30
CA LYS A 32 14.65 16.53 3.62
C LYS A 32 15.26 17.42 2.54
N CYS A 33 14.86 17.23 1.28
CA CYS A 33 15.34 18.05 0.18
C CYS A 33 14.80 19.49 0.32
N PRO A 34 15.58 20.54 0.01
CA PRO A 34 15.15 21.93 0.15
C PRO A 34 13.91 22.30 -0.68
N TYR A 35 13.65 21.54 -1.74
CA TYR A 35 12.51 21.72 -2.64
C TYR A 35 11.31 20.83 -2.28
N CYS A 36 11.43 19.94 -1.29
CA CYS A 36 10.40 18.94 -0.99
C CYS A 36 9.30 19.53 -0.10
N ASP A 37 8.09 19.61 -0.66
CA ASP A 37 6.87 20.01 0.06
C ASP A 37 6.04 18.81 0.56
N PHE A 38 6.47 17.58 0.23
CA PHE A 38 5.79 16.37 0.69
C PHE A 38 5.79 16.28 2.22
N ASN A 39 4.75 15.61 2.74
CA ASN A 39 4.69 15.21 4.14
C ASN A 39 5.78 14.16 4.40
N SER A 40 6.96 14.65 4.75
CA SER A 40 8.16 13.88 4.97
C SER A 40 8.99 14.50 6.08
N HIS A 41 9.67 13.64 6.80
CA HIS A 41 10.44 13.93 8.00
C HIS A 41 11.83 13.34 7.85
N GLU A 42 12.82 14.19 8.10
CA GLU A 42 14.20 13.73 8.22
C GLU A 42 14.34 12.89 9.49
N ARG A 43 14.96 11.72 9.37
CA ARG A 43 15.29 10.88 10.52
C ARG A 43 16.66 10.25 10.34
N SER A 44 17.56 10.56 11.26
CA SER A 44 18.83 9.89 11.40
C SER A 44 18.69 8.62 12.25
N GLY A 45 19.33 7.54 11.82
CA GLY A 45 19.38 6.28 12.57
C GLY A 45 18.25 5.31 12.23
N GLU A 46 17.97 4.39 13.16
CA GLU A 46 17.02 3.30 12.94
C GLU A 46 15.57 3.84 12.80
N LEU A 47 14.90 3.38 11.73
CA LEU A 47 13.49 3.66 11.49
C LEU A 47 12.64 2.71 12.33
N PRO A 48 11.49 3.15 12.86
CA PRO A 48 10.62 2.32 13.68
C PRO A 48 9.75 1.42 12.78
N GLU A 49 10.38 0.66 11.88
CA GLU A 49 9.71 -0.05 10.79
C GLU A 49 8.59 -0.97 11.31
N ARG A 50 8.90 -1.79 12.32
CA ARG A 50 7.94 -2.72 12.91
C ARG A 50 6.75 -2.03 13.55
N GLU A 51 6.99 -1.01 14.36
CA GLU A 51 5.92 -0.26 15.04
C GLU A 51 5.04 0.45 14.00
N TYR A 52 5.67 1.06 12.99
CA TYR A 52 4.95 1.81 11.97
C TYR A 52 4.11 0.91 11.06
N VAL A 53 4.66 -0.21 10.58
CA VAL A 53 3.89 -1.20 9.82
C VAL A 53 2.71 -1.72 10.63
N GLY A 54 2.90 -1.97 11.94
CA GLY A 54 1.79 -2.32 12.83
C GLY A 54 0.68 -1.27 12.85
N LYS A 55 1.04 0.02 12.95
CA LYS A 55 0.07 1.13 12.90
C LYS A 55 -0.64 1.23 11.55
N LEU A 56 0.06 1.06 10.43
CA LEU A 56 -0.55 1.06 9.09
C LEU A 56 -1.56 -0.08 8.93
N ILE A 57 -1.25 -1.25 9.50
CA ILE A 57 -2.16 -2.39 9.49
C ILE A 57 -3.41 -2.11 10.33
N ASN A 58 -3.25 -1.51 11.51
CA ASN A 58 -4.39 -1.11 12.35
C ASN A 58 -5.25 -0.05 11.66
N ASP A 59 -4.64 0.93 10.99
CA ASP A 59 -5.35 1.95 10.19
C ASP A 59 -6.16 1.29 9.07
N LEU A 60 -5.59 0.30 8.38
CA LEU A 60 -6.34 -0.50 7.41
C LEU A 60 -7.52 -1.25 8.05
N GLU A 61 -7.34 -1.82 9.23
CA GLU A 61 -8.41 -2.53 9.97
C GLU A 61 -9.59 -1.61 10.29
N ASP A 62 -9.31 -0.38 10.74
CA ASP A 62 -10.32 0.62 11.04
C ASP A 62 -11.11 1.03 9.78
N LEU A 63 -10.48 0.97 8.60
CA LEU A 63 -11.12 1.26 7.31
C LEU A 63 -11.94 0.09 6.74
N LEU A 64 -11.75 -1.13 7.23
CA LEU A 64 -12.38 -2.32 6.64
C LEU A 64 -13.91 -2.23 6.53
N PRO A 65 -14.67 -1.72 7.51
CA PRO A 65 -16.13 -1.60 7.38
C PRO A 65 -16.59 -0.81 6.15
N ALA A 66 -15.77 0.11 5.64
CA ALA A 66 -16.09 0.94 4.48
C ALA A 66 -15.69 0.29 3.13
N VAL A 67 -14.77 -0.67 3.12
CA VAL A 67 -14.18 -1.22 1.89
C VAL A 67 -14.17 -2.75 1.80
N TRP A 68 -14.69 -3.45 2.80
CA TRP A 68 -14.69 -4.90 2.87
C TRP A 68 -15.21 -5.55 1.58
N GLY A 69 -14.51 -6.57 1.10
CA GLY A 69 -14.89 -7.32 -0.11
C GLY A 69 -14.56 -6.61 -1.42
N ARG A 70 -14.15 -5.34 -1.41
CA ARG A 70 -13.61 -4.67 -2.61
C ARG A 70 -12.20 -5.16 -2.89
N ARG A 71 -11.90 -5.32 -4.17
CA ARG A 71 -10.61 -5.82 -4.63
C ARG A 71 -9.64 -4.67 -4.87
N ILE A 72 -8.41 -4.84 -4.39
CA ILE A 72 -7.31 -3.92 -4.64
C ILE A 72 -6.70 -4.28 -6.00
N VAL A 73 -6.71 -3.32 -6.92
CA VAL A 73 -6.12 -3.46 -8.26
C VAL A 73 -4.74 -2.83 -8.38
N SER A 74 -4.38 -1.95 -7.44
CA SER A 74 -3.05 -1.35 -7.38
C SER A 74 -2.69 -0.92 -5.96
N VAL A 75 -1.41 -1.01 -5.63
CA VAL A 75 -0.82 -0.51 -4.39
C VAL A 75 0.31 0.45 -4.75
N PHE A 76 0.31 1.64 -4.16
CA PHE A 76 1.40 2.60 -4.30
C PHE A 76 1.95 2.93 -2.91
N ILE A 77 3.21 2.61 -2.69
CA ILE A 77 3.91 2.89 -1.43
C ILE A 77 4.82 4.09 -1.68
N GLY A 78 4.46 5.24 -1.11
CA GLY A 78 5.10 6.53 -1.38
C GLY A 78 5.29 7.40 -0.12
N GLY A 79 5.73 8.64 -0.32
CA GLY A 79 5.77 9.68 0.71
C GLY A 79 7.12 10.35 0.85
N GLY A 80 7.93 9.88 1.80
CA GLY A 80 9.32 10.27 1.95
C GLY A 80 10.22 9.43 1.05
N THR A 81 10.81 8.39 1.60
CA THR A 81 11.64 7.44 0.86
C THR A 81 11.32 6.02 1.35
N PRO A 82 10.24 5.41 0.84
CA PRO A 82 9.79 4.07 1.25
C PRO A 82 10.86 2.98 1.15
N SER A 83 11.75 3.06 0.16
CA SER A 83 12.89 2.15 -0.01
C SER A 83 13.90 2.14 1.15
N LEU A 84 13.80 3.07 2.10
CA LEU A 84 14.57 3.03 3.35
C LEU A 84 14.15 1.88 4.25
N PHE A 85 12.86 1.49 4.20
CA PHE A 85 12.38 0.31 4.92
C PHE A 85 13.04 -0.96 4.35
N SER A 86 13.23 -1.94 5.22
CA SER A 86 13.74 -3.25 4.84
C SER A 86 12.75 -4.00 3.93
N PRO A 87 13.24 -4.87 3.03
CA PRO A 87 12.37 -5.77 2.27
C PRO A 87 11.42 -6.60 3.14
N GLY A 88 11.87 -7.04 4.32
CA GLY A 88 11.04 -7.79 5.27
C GLY A 88 9.89 -6.97 5.86
N SER A 89 10.10 -5.67 6.10
CA SER A 89 9.01 -4.79 6.54
C SER A 89 8.00 -4.51 5.43
N ILE A 90 8.45 -4.36 4.18
CA ILE A 90 7.55 -4.25 3.02
C ILE A 90 6.77 -5.56 2.81
N GLU A 91 7.42 -6.72 2.97
CA GLU A 91 6.75 -8.03 2.93
C GLU A 91 5.69 -8.15 4.03
N THR A 92 6.02 -7.74 5.25
CA THR A 92 5.07 -7.74 6.39
C THR A 92 3.86 -6.87 6.09
N LEU A 93 4.07 -5.66 5.57
CA LEU A 93 3.00 -4.75 5.15
C LEU A 93 2.10 -5.38 4.08
N LEU A 94 2.67 -5.86 2.97
CA LEU A 94 1.90 -6.41 1.86
C LEU A 94 1.18 -7.71 2.25
N SER A 95 1.78 -8.53 3.10
CA SER A 95 1.13 -9.71 3.67
C SER A 95 -0.03 -9.32 4.58
N GLY A 96 0.13 -8.27 5.39
CA GLY A 96 -0.93 -7.69 6.20
C GLY A 96 -2.11 -7.19 5.37
N VAL A 97 -1.85 -6.54 4.24
CA VAL A 97 -2.87 -6.12 3.27
C VAL A 97 -3.60 -7.33 2.68
N ARG A 98 -2.86 -8.31 2.15
CA ARG A 98 -3.42 -9.53 1.51
C ARG A 98 -4.27 -10.37 2.48
N ALA A 99 -3.96 -10.32 3.78
CA ALA A 99 -4.73 -11.03 4.81
C ALA A 99 -6.10 -10.37 5.10
N ARG A 100 -6.29 -9.10 4.73
CA ARG A 100 -7.49 -8.32 5.08
C ARG A 100 -8.35 -7.98 3.88
N LEU A 101 -7.74 -7.75 2.72
CA LEU A 101 -8.43 -7.40 1.49
C LEU A 101 -7.97 -8.26 0.31
N PRO A 102 -8.87 -8.62 -0.62
CA PRO A 102 -8.48 -9.31 -1.84
C PRO A 102 -7.57 -8.41 -2.68
N LEU A 103 -6.31 -8.83 -2.87
CA LEU A 103 -5.38 -8.21 -3.79
C LEU A 103 -5.40 -8.98 -5.11
N GLU A 104 -5.62 -8.29 -6.22
CA GLU A 104 -5.62 -8.93 -7.54
C GLU A 104 -4.23 -9.52 -7.86
N PRO A 105 -4.15 -10.76 -8.41
CA PRO A 105 -2.86 -11.39 -8.72
C PRO A 105 -1.98 -10.59 -9.69
N GLY A 106 -2.59 -9.78 -10.55
CA GLY A 106 -1.91 -8.88 -11.49
C GLY A 106 -1.83 -7.43 -11.04
N ALA A 107 -2.13 -7.13 -9.77
CA ALA A 107 -2.10 -5.77 -9.27
C ALA A 107 -0.70 -5.15 -9.42
N GLU A 108 -0.65 -3.90 -9.87
CA GLU A 108 0.59 -3.13 -9.81
C GLU A 108 0.90 -2.80 -8.36
N ILE A 109 2.12 -3.11 -7.92
CA ILE A 109 2.64 -2.78 -6.60
C ILE A 109 3.89 -1.92 -6.82
N THR A 110 3.70 -0.62 -6.68
CA THR A 110 4.76 0.38 -6.82
C THR A 110 5.39 0.71 -5.47
N LEU A 111 6.72 0.79 -5.44
CA LEU A 111 7.50 1.37 -4.34
C LEU A 111 8.29 2.57 -4.86
N GLU A 112 8.19 3.71 -4.18
CA GLU A 112 9.09 4.85 -4.41
C GLU A 112 10.49 4.55 -3.84
N ALA A 113 11.52 4.80 -4.64
CA ALA A 113 12.91 4.64 -4.30
C ALA A 113 13.72 5.84 -4.82
N ASN A 114 14.70 6.30 -4.05
CA ASN A 114 15.60 7.35 -4.52
C ASN A 114 16.76 6.74 -5.33
N PRO A 115 17.32 7.49 -6.29
CA PRO A 115 18.46 7.02 -7.05
C PRO A 115 19.72 6.96 -6.15
N GLY A 116 20.07 5.76 -5.67
CA GLY A 116 21.24 5.50 -4.84
C GLY A 116 21.70 4.04 -4.86
N THR A 117 23.02 3.81 -4.77
CA THR A 117 23.63 2.46 -4.83
C THR A 117 23.20 1.53 -3.70
N VAL A 118 22.89 2.08 -2.52
CA VAL A 118 22.43 1.32 -1.35
C VAL A 118 21.04 0.70 -1.58
N GLU A 119 20.18 1.39 -2.32
CA GLU A 119 18.81 0.94 -2.57
C GLU A 119 18.77 -0.14 -3.67
N ALA A 120 19.65 -0.03 -4.67
CA ALA A 120 19.75 -1.00 -5.77
C ALA A 120 20.01 -2.44 -5.28
N ALA A 121 20.83 -2.59 -4.23
CA ALA A 121 21.10 -3.89 -3.62
C ALA A 121 19.86 -4.52 -2.95
N ARG A 122 18.83 -3.73 -2.61
CA ARG A 122 17.60 -4.19 -1.95
C ARG A 122 16.47 -4.52 -2.92
N PHE A 123 16.58 -4.14 -4.20
CA PHE A 123 15.51 -4.32 -5.19
C PHE A 123 15.11 -5.79 -5.38
N ALA A 124 16.05 -6.72 -5.30
CA ALA A 124 15.74 -8.15 -5.34
C ALA A 124 14.84 -8.56 -4.17
N GLY A 125 15.09 -8.04 -2.97
CA GLY A 125 14.25 -8.27 -1.79
C GLY A 125 12.87 -7.66 -1.94
N PHE A 126 12.76 -6.43 -2.45
CA PHE A 126 11.44 -5.81 -2.70
C PHE A 126 10.63 -6.60 -3.74
N ARG A 127 11.30 -7.10 -4.80
CA ARG A 127 10.67 -7.99 -5.78
C ARG A 127 10.14 -9.26 -5.13
N GLN A 128 10.89 -9.86 -4.21
CA GLN A 128 10.45 -11.04 -3.45
C GLN A 128 9.27 -10.74 -2.52
N ALA A 129 9.25 -9.56 -1.87
CA ALA A 129 8.11 -9.10 -1.07
C ALA A 129 6.82 -8.88 -1.90
N GLY A 130 6.97 -8.72 -3.22
CA GLY A 130 5.88 -8.61 -4.19
C GLY A 130 5.82 -7.27 -4.93
N VAL A 131 6.75 -6.33 -4.68
CA VAL A 131 6.86 -5.09 -5.47
C VAL A 131 7.22 -5.44 -6.91
N ASN A 132 6.46 -4.91 -7.87
CA ASN A 132 6.66 -5.21 -9.30
C ASN A 132 6.93 -3.97 -10.16
N ARG A 133 6.86 -2.76 -9.57
CA ARG A 133 7.23 -1.49 -10.20
C ARG A 133 8.02 -0.62 -9.21
N ILE A 134 9.04 0.08 -9.71
CA ILE A 134 9.78 1.09 -8.95
C ILE A 134 9.46 2.46 -9.55
N SER A 135 9.22 3.43 -8.69
CA SER A 135 9.15 4.85 -9.05
C SER A 135 10.38 5.56 -8.51
N VAL A 136 11.05 6.35 -9.34
CA VAL A 136 12.29 7.07 -9.01
C VAL A 136 12.09 8.57 -9.16
#